data_AF-A0A1X6YP97-F1
#
_entry.id   AF-A0A1X6YP97-F1
#
_cell.length_a   1.000
_cell.length_b   1.000
_cell.length_c   1.000
_cell.angle_alpha   90.00
_cell.angle_beta   90.00
_cell.angle_gamma   90.00
#
_symmetry.space_group_name_H-M   'P 1'
#
loop_
_entity.id
_entity.type
_entity.pdbx_description
1 polymer ?
#
loop_
_entity_poly.entity_id
_entity_poly.type
_entity_poly.pdbx_seq_one_letter_code
_entity_poly.pdbx_strand_id
1 'polypeptide(L)'
;MATFEDVPALFATDTAFTPTQTSTEEIAGFNASQITVAGGTLSPVPDTGDESRTLTITRDSEAEEITMALAPAAFTDPAGNPVVPPEALVIALDL
;
A
#
# COMPACT_ATOMS: atom_id res chain seq x y z
N MET A 1 13.66 -3.76 5.20
CA MET A 1 12.70 -4.36 4.24
C MET A 1 11.32 -3.84 4.58
N ALA A 2 10.45 -3.59 3.60
CA ALA A 2 9.08 -3.15 3.83
C ALA A 2 8.08 -4.31 3.64
N THR A 3 6.97 -4.27 4.38
CA THR A 3 5.90 -5.28 4.38
C THR A 3 4.52 -4.62 4.39
N PHE A 4 3.51 -5.33 3.89
CA PHE A 4 2.10 -4.97 4.08
C PHE A 4 1.44 -5.95 5.04
N GLU A 5 0.77 -5.40 6.04
CA GLU A 5 0.01 -6.09 7.07
C GLU A 5 -1.45 -5.61 7.03
N ASP A 6 -2.33 -6.25 7.81
CA ASP A 6 -3.78 -5.95 7.85
C ASP A 6 -4.47 -6.00 6.48
N VAL A 7 -3.89 -6.78 5.57
CA VAL A 7 -4.43 -7.06 4.25
C VAL A 7 -5.57 -8.07 4.40
N PRO A 8 -6.79 -7.73 3.96
CA PRO A 8 -7.86 -8.71 3.90
C PRO A 8 -7.59 -9.73 2.78
N ALA A 9 -7.89 -11.01 3.02
CA ALA A 9 -7.78 -12.04 1.99
C ALA A 9 -8.83 -11.84 0.86
N LEU A 10 -9.99 -11.29 1.21
CA LEU A 10 -11.10 -10.97 0.30
C LEU A 10 -11.79 -9.67 0.75
N PHE A 11 -12.44 -8.95 -0.17
CA PHE A 11 -13.27 -7.79 0.16
C PHE A 11 -14.76 -8.03 -0.13
N ALA A 12 -15.64 -7.42 0.69
CA ALA A 12 -17.06 -7.30 0.39
C ALA A 12 -17.31 -6.13 -0.59
N THR A 13 -18.46 -6.14 -1.29
CA THR A 13 -18.90 -5.01 -2.12
C THR A 13 -18.97 -3.71 -1.30
N ASP A 14 -18.54 -2.58 -1.88
CA ASP A 14 -18.57 -1.23 -1.27
C ASP A 14 -17.74 -1.02 0.02
N THR A 15 -16.69 -1.80 0.25
CA THR A 15 -15.89 -1.68 1.48
C THR A 15 -14.50 -1.09 1.22
N ALA A 16 -14.14 -0.05 1.99
CA ALA A 16 -12.76 0.40 2.11
C ALA A 16 -12.00 -0.49 3.09
N PHE A 17 -10.72 -0.75 2.83
CA PHE A 17 -9.84 -1.47 3.73
C PHE A 17 -8.52 -0.71 3.94
N THR A 18 -7.82 -1.07 5.01
CA THR A 18 -6.69 -0.29 5.50
C THR A 18 -5.44 -1.14 5.69
N PRO A 19 -4.68 -1.44 4.63
CA PRO A 19 -3.43 -2.16 4.79
C PRO A 19 -2.41 -1.26 5.48
N THR A 20 -1.64 -1.85 6.39
CA THR A 20 -0.57 -1.16 7.12
C THR A 20 0.76 -1.49 6.47
N GLN A 21 1.48 -0.48 6.00
CA GLN A 21 2.87 -0.64 5.58
C GLN A 21 3.78 -0.52 6.79
N THR A 22 4.67 -1.48 6.97
CA THR A 22 5.73 -1.46 7.99
C THR A 22 7.10 -1.60 7.36
N SER A 23 8.11 -0.96 7.95
CA SER A 23 9.51 -1.07 7.57
C SER A 23 10.40 -1.27 8.79
N THR A 24 11.55 -1.88 8.57
CA THR A 24 12.53 -2.15 9.64
C THR A 24 13.37 -0.93 10.03
N GLU A 25 13.28 0.15 9.26
CA GLU A 25 14.01 1.41 9.42
C GLU A 25 13.13 2.56 8.92
N GLU A 26 13.48 3.79 9.31
CA GLU A 26 12.84 5.02 8.85
C GLU A 26 12.88 5.11 7.32
N ILE A 27 11.78 5.58 6.71
CA ILE A 27 11.67 5.77 5.27
C ILE A 27 11.31 7.22 4.97
N ALA A 28 12.16 7.90 4.20
CA ALA A 28 11.92 9.26 3.75
C ALA A 28 11.19 9.29 2.40
N GLY A 29 10.25 10.22 2.24
CA GLY A 29 9.61 10.52 0.95
C GLY A 29 8.56 9.50 0.49
N PHE A 30 8.01 8.70 1.41
CA PHE A 30 6.90 7.80 1.13
C PHE A 30 5.63 8.60 0.84
N ASN A 31 5.09 8.49 -0.38
CA ASN A 31 3.89 9.19 -0.76
C ASN A 31 3.07 8.44 -1.82
N ALA A 32 1.82 8.89 -2.02
CA ALA A 32 0.86 8.22 -2.90
C ALA A 32 1.32 8.10 -4.37
N SER A 33 2.22 8.97 -4.87
CA SER A 33 2.69 8.90 -6.26
C SER A 33 3.52 7.66 -6.58
N GLN A 34 4.03 6.99 -5.55
CA GLN A 34 4.80 5.75 -5.68
C GLN A 34 3.92 4.50 -5.64
N ILE A 35 2.62 4.65 -5.41
CA ILE A 35 1.67 3.54 -5.24
C ILE A 35 0.78 3.46 -6.48
N THR A 36 0.75 2.29 -7.10
CA THR A 36 -0.25 1.99 -8.14
C THR A 36 -1.33 1.13 -7.52
N VAL A 37 -2.59 1.53 -7.69
CA VAL A 37 -3.77 0.73 -7.33
C VAL A 37 -4.62 0.54 -8.58
N ALA A 38 -5.01 -0.70 -8.87
CA ALA A 38 -6.00 -1.02 -9.89
C ALA A 38 -7.22 -1.69 -9.22
N GLY A 39 -8.42 -1.40 -9.71
CA GLY A 39 -9.68 -1.86 -9.11
C GLY A 39 -10.09 -1.11 -7.84
N GLY A 40 -9.39 -0.03 -7.50
CA GLY A 40 -9.70 0.82 -6.36
C GLY A 40 -8.95 2.13 -6.37
N THR A 41 -9.29 2.98 -5.41
CA THR A 41 -8.72 4.31 -5.22
C THR A 41 -7.98 4.38 -3.88
N LEU A 42 -6.74 4.88 -3.92
CA LEU A 42 -5.95 5.16 -2.72
C LEU A 42 -6.29 6.57 -2.19
N SER A 43 -6.61 6.66 -0.90
CA SER A 43 -6.73 7.95 -0.20
C SER A 43 -5.35 8.59 0.01
N PRO A 44 -5.28 9.92 0.20
CA PRO A 44 -4.02 10.60 0.48
C PRO A 44 -3.25 9.94 1.61
N VAL A 45 -1.98 9.63 1.36
CA VAL A 45 -1.07 9.03 2.33
C VAL A 45 -0.36 10.14 3.09
N PRO A 46 -0.37 10.14 4.43
CA PRO A 46 0.42 11.07 5.21
C PRO A 46 1.92 10.71 5.11
N ASP A 47 2.75 11.69 4.74
CA ASP A 47 4.21 11.56 4.81
C ASP A 47 4.66 11.87 6.24
N THR A 48 4.93 10.82 7.01
CA THR A 48 5.24 10.95 8.44
C THR A 48 6.69 10.64 8.79
N GLY A 49 7.53 10.20 7.84
CA GLY A 49 8.88 9.66 8.14
C GLY A 49 8.90 8.34 8.93
N ASP A 50 7.90 8.07 9.77
CA ASP A 50 7.66 6.83 10.55
C ASP A 50 7.93 5.49 9.83
N GLU A 51 8.23 4.48 10.64
CA GLU A 51 8.43 3.08 10.22
C GLU A 51 7.11 2.33 9.96
N SER A 52 5.96 2.96 10.23
CA SER A 52 4.64 2.37 10.02
C SER A 52 3.65 3.43 9.53
N ARG A 53 2.81 3.05 8.58
CA ARG A 53 1.74 3.93 8.07
C ARG A 53 0.59 3.15 7.47
N THR A 54 -0.61 3.60 7.79
CA THR A 54 -1.87 3.00 7.33
C THR A 54 -2.32 3.67 6.04
N LEU A 55 -2.60 2.86 5.03
CA LEU A 55 -3.21 3.30 3.78
C LEU A 55 -4.71 3.09 3.86
N THR A 56 -5.49 3.80 3.04
CA THR A 56 -6.93 3.52 2.88
C THR A 56 -7.21 3.32 1.40
N ILE A 57 -7.68 2.13 1.05
CA ILE A 57 -8.03 1.75 -0.32
C ILE A 57 -9.53 1.52 -0.37
N THR A 58 -10.19 2.23 -1.27
CA THR A 58 -11.63 2.06 -1.55
C THR A 58 -11.77 1.32 -2.86
N ARG A 59 -12.47 0.18 -2.84
CA ARG A 59 -12.77 -0.61 -4.04
C ARG A 59 -13.64 0.21 -5.02
N ASP A 60 -13.39 0.08 -6.32
CA ASP A 60 -14.30 0.58 -7.34
C ASP A 60 -15.50 -0.40 -7.50
N SER A 61 -16.69 0.10 -7.81
CA SER A 61 -17.94 -0.70 -7.77
C SER A 61 -17.87 -2.01 -8.58
N GLU A 62 -17.30 -1.93 -9.78
CA GLU A 62 -17.22 -3.05 -10.73
C GLU A 62 -15.97 -3.92 -10.58
N ALA A 63 -15.06 -3.60 -9.65
CA ALA A 63 -13.78 -4.30 -9.56
C ALA A 63 -13.94 -5.70 -8.94
N GLU A 64 -13.61 -6.76 -9.68
CA GLU A 64 -13.60 -8.14 -9.15
C GLU A 64 -12.31 -8.45 -8.37
N GLU A 65 -11.29 -7.63 -8.57
CA GLU A 65 -9.97 -7.76 -7.97
C GLU A 65 -9.39 -6.36 -7.70
N ILE A 66 -8.61 -6.25 -6.62
CA ILE A 66 -7.75 -5.09 -6.34
C ILE A 66 -6.31 -5.55 -6.39
N THR A 67 -5.49 -4.83 -7.15
CA THR A 67 -4.04 -4.97 -7.09
C THR A 67 -3.41 -3.68 -6.58
N MET A 68 -2.41 -3.81 -5.71
CA MET A 68 -1.61 -2.69 -5.24
C MET A 68 -0.12 -3.03 -5.33
N ALA A 69 0.67 -2.13 -5.89
CA ALA A 69 2.12 -2.29 -5.96
C ALA A 69 2.82 -0.96 -5.65
N LEU A 70 4.02 -1.06 -5.06
CA LEU A 70 4.94 0.06 -4.89
C LEU A 70 5.95 0.07 -6.03
N ALA A 71 6.29 1.26 -6.53
CA ALA A 71 7.29 1.37 -7.60
C ALA A 71 8.67 0.86 -7.13
N PRO A 72 9.48 0.27 -8.02
CA PRO A 72 10.84 -0.15 -7.69
C PRO A 72 11.69 1.05 -7.23
N ALA A 73 12.48 0.86 -6.17
CA ALA A 73 13.30 1.92 -5.57
C ALA A 73 12.49 3.19 -5.21
N ALA A 74 11.19 3.05 -4.95
CA ALA A 74 10.33 4.16 -4.57
C ALA A 74 10.82 4.88 -3.32
N PHE A 75 11.50 4.17 -2.41
CA PHE A 75 11.83 4.71 -1.09
C PHE A 75 13.30 4.58 -0.77
N THR A 76 13.80 5.54 -0.02
CA THR A 76 15.14 5.53 0.54
C THR A 76 15.09 5.73 2.05
N ASP A 77 16.05 5.16 2.76
CA ASP A 77 16.32 5.53 4.15
C ASP A 77 16.87 6.98 4.23
N PRO A 78 17.01 7.57 5.44
CA PRO A 78 17.60 8.90 5.60
C PRO A 78 19.06 9.03 5.12
N ALA A 79 19.78 7.91 4.95
CA ALA A 79 21.12 7.88 4.39
C ALA A 79 21.14 7.76 2.84
N GLY A 80 19.97 7.66 2.21
CA GLY A 80 19.80 7.55 0.76
C GLY A 80 19.91 6.12 0.21
N ASN A 81 19.94 5.10 1.06
CA ASN A 81 19.97 3.71 0.60
C ASN A 81 18.57 3.28 0.14
N PRO A 82 18.43 2.59 -1.00
CA PRO A 82 17.13 2.15 -1.48
C PRO A 82 16.53 1.08 -0.58
N VAL A 83 15.25 1.23 -0.25
CA VAL A 83 14.46 0.23 0.45
C VAL A 83 13.83 -0.70 -0.58
N VAL A 84 13.97 -2.01 -0.34
CA VAL A 84 13.30 -3.04 -1.15
C VAL A 84 11.80 -2.99 -0.85
N PRO A 85 10.93 -2.74 -1.86
CA PRO A 85 9.48 -2.75 -1.66
C PRO A 85 8.98 -4.18 -1.37
N PRO A 86 7.83 -4.33 -0.69
CA PRO A 86 7.16 -5.61 -0.54
C PRO A 86 6.69 -6.15 -1.90
N GLU A 87 6.32 -7.43 -1.92
CA GLU A 87 5.59 -8.01 -3.03
C GLU A 87 4.26 -7.28 -3.26
N ALA A 88 3.79 -7.31 -4.50
CA ALA A 88 2.50 -6.73 -4.86
C ALA A 88 1.38 -7.46 -4.11
N LEU A 89 0.38 -6.67 -3.70
CA LEU A 89 -0.83 -7.18 -3.11
C LEU A 89 -1.86 -7.50 -4.19
N VAL A 90 -2.53 -8.64 -4.04
CA VAL A 90 -3.69 -9.04 -4.84
C VAL A 90 -4.79 -9.48 -3.89
N ILE A 91 -5.97 -8.87 -3.99
CA ILE A 91 -7.15 -9.19 -3.18
C ILE A 91 -8.33 -9.43 -4.12
N ALA A 92 -9.05 -10.52 -3.93
CA ALA A 92 -10.23 -10.85 -4.73
C ALA A 92 -11.53 -10.48 -4.02
N LEU A 93 -12.61 -10.36 -4.80
CA LEU A 93 -13.97 -10.24 -4.28
C LEU A 93 -14.40 -11.52 -3.53
N ASP A 94 -15.05 -11.34 -2.39
CA ASP A 94 -15.80 -12.40 -1.70
C ASP A 94 -17.17 -12.58 -2.39
N LEU A 95 -17.40 -13.73 -3.05
CA LEU A 95 -18.63 -14.05 -3.79
C LEU A 95 -19.59 -14.95 -3.02
#